data_AF-A0A7C4REI5-F1
#
_entry.id   AF-A0A7C4REI5-F1
#
_cell.length_a   1.000
_cell.length_b   1.000
_cell.length_c   1.000
_cell.angle_alpha   90.00
_cell.angle_beta   90.00
_cell.angle_gamma   90.00
#
_symmetry.space_group_name_H-M   'P 1'
#
loop_
_entity.id
_entity.type
_entity.pdbx_description
1 polymer ?
#
loop_
_entity_poly.entity_id
_entity_poly.type
_entity_poly.pdbx_seq_one_letter_code
_entity_poly.pdbx_strand_id
1 'polypeptide(L)'
;MNSVITGYNISEIPLLVKSLLKKGVDFISLSYYGRAHNHYDDALFPSLTDYVTLRRKLYEALNGYRLTEMEDGGLVVGNASKEALLLLKPVNYAINALQGTIKMEGGFRCGGFRSALSILPDGKVIFCDRIVWAGSEFVIGSLRSNRLIDIWNSPKASELCFPPREKFIRTICYKCGKFYECQKIGFCYVLSYAAYGYYFGPRPGCPFIKSQVRLL
;
A
#
# COMPACT_ATOMS: atom_id res chain seq x y z
N MET A 1 -6.13 -14.33 8.62
CA MET A 1 -4.67 -14.56 8.41
C MET A 1 -4.18 -13.58 7.35
N ASN A 2 -3.02 -12.96 7.57
CA ASN A 2 -2.35 -12.14 6.55
C ASN A 2 -0.98 -12.76 6.24
N SER A 3 -0.62 -12.85 4.96
CA SER A 3 0.70 -13.31 4.51
C SER A 3 1.34 -12.26 3.61
N VAL A 4 2.65 -12.03 3.77
CA VAL A 4 3.41 -11.21 2.83
C VAL A 4 3.96 -12.09 1.71
N ILE A 5 3.71 -11.70 0.47
CA ILE A 5 4.21 -12.37 -0.73
C ILE A 5 5.60 -11.80 -1.05
N THR A 6 6.59 -12.68 -1.12
CA THR A 6 7.98 -12.38 -1.48
C THR A 6 8.46 -13.29 -2.60
N GLY A 7 9.60 -12.96 -3.20
CA GLY A 7 10.25 -13.83 -4.20
C GLY A 7 10.52 -15.26 -3.68
N TYR A 8 10.74 -15.43 -2.37
CA TYR A 8 11.01 -16.75 -1.78
C TYR A 8 9.76 -17.62 -1.59
N ASN A 9 8.62 -17.02 -1.25
CA ASN A 9 7.44 -17.81 -0.86
C ASN A 9 6.32 -17.81 -1.90
N ILE A 10 6.42 -17.01 -2.97
CA ILE A 10 5.32 -16.80 -3.91
C ILE A 10 4.82 -18.10 -4.56
N SER A 11 5.71 -19.08 -4.76
CA SER A 11 5.36 -20.39 -5.32
C SER A 11 4.51 -21.26 -4.37
N GLU A 12 4.60 -21.04 -3.06
CA GLU A 12 3.94 -21.82 -2.01
C GLU A 12 2.58 -21.25 -1.58
N ILE A 13 2.32 -19.97 -1.89
CA ILE A 13 1.08 -19.26 -1.52
C ILE A 13 -0.20 -20.03 -1.90
N PRO A 14 -0.34 -20.68 -3.07
CA PRO A 14 -1.54 -21.45 -3.40
C PRO A 14 -1.79 -22.63 -2.43
N LEU A 15 -0.72 -23.31 -2.01
CA LEU A 15 -0.82 -24.40 -1.03
C LEU A 15 -1.19 -23.87 0.35
N LEU A 16 -0.61 -22.74 0.76
CA LEU A 16 -0.95 -22.05 2.00
C LEU A 16 -2.45 -21.68 2.04
N VAL A 17 -2.96 -21.02 1.00
CA VAL A 17 -4.37 -20.63 0.90
C VAL A 17 -5.28 -21.85 1.03
N LYS A 18 -5.00 -22.92 0.27
CA LYS A 18 -5.78 -24.16 0.33
C LYS A 18 -5.76 -24.79 1.73
N SER A 19 -4.61 -24.78 2.40
CA SER A 19 -4.45 -25.29 3.77
C SER A 19 -5.24 -24.47 4.79
N LEU A 20 -5.21 -23.14 4.68
CA LEU A 20 -5.96 -22.24 5.56
C LEU A 20 -7.48 -22.41 5.40
N LEU A 21 -7.96 -22.55 4.16
CA LEU A 21 -9.37 -22.83 3.89
C LEU A 21 -9.81 -24.16 4.53
N LYS A 22 -9.01 -25.22 4.38
CA LYS A 22 -9.28 -26.52 5.03
C LYS A 22 -9.30 -26.44 6.56
N LYS A 23 -8.49 -25.57 7.14
CA LYS A 23 -8.46 -25.31 8.60
C LYS A 23 -9.61 -24.40 9.05
N GLY A 24 -10.48 -23.96 8.14
CA GLY A 24 -11.63 -23.13 8.44
C GLY A 24 -11.28 -21.67 8.73
N VAL A 25 -10.22 -21.13 8.12
CA VAL A 25 -9.89 -19.70 8.24
C VAL A 25 -10.88 -18.86 7.44
N ASP A 26 -11.60 -17.96 8.10
CA ASP A 26 -12.67 -17.13 7.50
C ASP A 26 -12.17 -15.97 6.64
N PHE A 27 -10.96 -15.48 6.91
CA PHE A 27 -10.41 -14.30 6.24
C PHE A 27 -8.93 -14.49 5.94
N ILE A 28 -8.58 -14.40 4.66
CA ILE A 28 -7.21 -14.55 4.16
C ILE A 28 -6.85 -13.31 3.35
N SER A 29 -5.81 -12.61 3.77
CA SER A 29 -5.23 -11.48 3.05
C SER A 29 -3.82 -11.81 2.60
N LEU A 30 -3.49 -11.41 1.36
CA LEU A 30 -2.16 -11.57 0.80
C LEU A 30 -1.60 -10.18 0.51
N SER A 31 -0.64 -9.72 1.30
CA SER A 31 0.03 -8.43 1.12
C SER A 31 1.23 -8.59 0.18
N TYR A 32 1.51 -7.63 -0.69
CA TYR A 32 2.77 -7.62 -1.46
C TYR A 32 3.93 -7.16 -0.58
N TYR A 33 5.14 -7.63 -0.85
CA TYR A 33 6.36 -7.06 -0.27
C TYR A 33 6.60 -5.66 -0.83
N GLY A 34 6.43 -4.63 0.00
CA GLY A 34 6.60 -3.24 -0.39
C GLY A 34 7.98 -2.71 -0.02
N ARG A 35 8.60 -1.93 -0.91
CA ARG A 35 9.89 -1.27 -0.64
C ARG A 35 9.79 -0.37 0.60
N ALA A 36 10.67 -0.59 1.57
CA ALA A 36 10.89 0.28 2.73
C ALA A 36 12.25 0.99 2.61
N HIS A 37 12.47 2.04 3.39
CA HIS A 37 13.60 2.96 3.23
C HIS A 37 14.99 2.31 3.29
N ASN A 38 15.23 1.39 4.25
CA ASN A 38 16.59 0.88 4.53
C ASN A 38 16.72 -0.63 4.55
N HIS A 39 15.66 -1.38 4.27
CA HIS A 39 15.67 -2.84 4.34
C HIS A 39 14.87 -3.42 3.19
N TYR A 40 15.53 -3.61 2.06
CA TYR A 40 14.99 -4.44 1.01
C TYR A 40 16.11 -5.23 0.37
N ASP A 41 15.85 -6.51 0.20
CA ASP A 41 16.64 -7.40 -0.64
C ASP A 41 15.87 -7.51 -1.96
N ASP A 42 16.55 -7.25 -3.08
CA ASP A 42 15.92 -7.32 -4.40
C ASP A 42 15.38 -8.73 -4.69
N ALA A 43 15.95 -9.78 -4.06
CA ALA A 43 15.45 -11.15 -4.13
C ALA A 43 14.06 -11.32 -3.49
N LEU A 44 13.62 -10.40 -2.64
CA LEU A 44 12.29 -10.44 -2.03
C LEU A 44 11.18 -9.89 -2.94
N PHE A 45 11.50 -9.22 -4.05
CA PHE A 45 10.49 -8.66 -4.95
C PHE A 45 10.12 -9.65 -6.06
N PRO A 46 8.87 -10.13 -6.10
CA PRO A 46 8.42 -10.94 -7.23
C PRO A 46 8.34 -10.10 -8.52
N SER A 47 8.60 -10.74 -9.65
CA SER A 47 8.42 -10.16 -10.98
C SER A 47 6.95 -10.12 -11.41
N LEU A 48 6.66 -9.43 -12.52
CA LEU A 48 5.33 -9.47 -13.14
C LEU A 48 4.91 -10.90 -13.46
N THR A 49 5.85 -11.68 -14.01
CA THR A 49 5.63 -13.10 -14.34
C THR A 49 5.27 -13.91 -13.10
N ASP A 50 5.91 -13.65 -11.97
CA ASP A 50 5.62 -14.35 -10.72
C ASP A 50 4.21 -14.04 -10.21
N TYR A 51 3.78 -12.78 -10.22
CA TYR A 51 2.42 -12.42 -9.81
C TYR A 51 1.34 -12.95 -10.75
N VAL A 52 1.57 -12.93 -12.07
CA VAL A 52 0.64 -13.51 -13.05
C VAL A 52 0.54 -15.02 -12.85
N THR A 53 1.66 -15.69 -12.59
CA THR A 53 1.72 -17.14 -12.30
C THR A 53 1.02 -17.45 -10.98
N LEU A 54 1.25 -16.67 -9.94
CA LEU A 54 0.58 -16.78 -8.65
C LEU A 54 -0.94 -16.71 -8.82
N ARG A 55 -1.45 -15.69 -9.54
CA ARG A 55 -2.89 -15.52 -9.75
C ARG A 55 -3.49 -16.76 -10.40
N ARG A 56 -2.88 -17.25 -11.50
CA ARG A 56 -3.34 -18.49 -12.17
C ARG A 56 -3.36 -19.68 -11.21
N LYS A 57 -2.26 -19.93 -10.49
CA LYS A 57 -2.16 -21.05 -9.54
C LYS A 57 -3.13 -20.95 -8.37
N LEU A 58 -3.50 -19.73 -7.95
CA LEU A 58 -4.53 -19.53 -6.93
C LEU A 58 -5.89 -20.02 -7.43
N TYR A 59 -6.32 -19.62 -8.63
CA TYR A 59 -7.58 -20.12 -9.20
C TYR A 59 -7.56 -21.65 -9.37
N GLU A 60 -6.44 -22.23 -9.81
CA GLU A 60 -6.27 -23.69 -9.89
C GLU A 60 -6.39 -24.37 -8.52
N ALA A 61 -5.78 -23.81 -7.48
CA ALA A 61 -5.85 -24.35 -6.11
C ALA A 61 -7.27 -24.26 -5.51
N LEU A 62 -8.07 -23.32 -6.01
CA LEU A 62 -9.46 -23.09 -5.63
C LEU A 62 -10.47 -23.85 -6.50
N ASN A 63 -10.02 -24.67 -7.45
CA ASN A 63 -10.91 -25.57 -8.19
C ASN A 63 -11.71 -26.45 -7.23
N GLY A 64 -13.03 -26.41 -7.37
CA GLY A 64 -13.97 -27.11 -6.48
C GLY A 64 -14.57 -26.26 -5.36
N TYR A 65 -14.15 -25.00 -5.23
CA TYR A 65 -14.84 -24.00 -4.42
C TYR A 65 -15.78 -23.16 -5.29
N ARG A 66 -16.90 -22.73 -4.71
CA ARG A 66 -17.72 -21.64 -5.27
C ARG A 66 -16.94 -20.34 -5.11
N LEU A 67 -16.81 -19.62 -6.21
CA LEU A 67 -16.12 -18.34 -6.27
C LEU A 67 -17.12 -17.23 -6.57
N THR A 68 -17.09 -16.16 -5.78
CA THR A 68 -17.86 -14.94 -6.04
C THR A 68 -16.93 -13.74 -5.97
N GLU A 69 -16.75 -13.07 -7.11
CA GLU A 69 -15.95 -11.85 -7.19
C GLU A 69 -16.73 -10.68 -6.59
N MET A 70 -16.03 -9.86 -5.81
CA MET A 70 -16.55 -8.64 -5.22
C MET A 70 -16.13 -7.44 -6.05
N GLU A 71 -16.96 -6.38 -6.06
CA GLU A 71 -16.68 -5.14 -6.81
C GLU A 71 -15.35 -4.47 -6.41
N ASP A 72 -14.90 -4.70 -5.17
CA ASP A 72 -13.66 -4.13 -4.63
C ASP A 72 -12.40 -4.96 -4.93
N GLY A 73 -12.55 -6.06 -5.68
CA GLY A 73 -11.50 -7.00 -6.05
C GLY A 73 -11.21 -8.09 -5.02
N GLY A 74 -12.06 -8.26 -4.01
CA GLY A 74 -12.10 -9.45 -3.16
C GLY A 74 -12.70 -10.68 -3.85
N LEU A 75 -12.40 -11.87 -3.34
CA LEU A 75 -13.00 -13.13 -3.78
C LEU A 75 -13.59 -13.85 -2.57
N VAL A 76 -14.90 -14.04 -2.56
CA VAL A 76 -15.54 -14.96 -1.61
C VAL A 76 -15.35 -16.37 -2.15
N VAL A 77 -14.76 -17.22 -1.31
CA VAL A 77 -14.41 -18.60 -1.60
C VAL A 77 -15.22 -19.48 -0.66
N GLY A 78 -16.19 -20.20 -1.18
CA GLY A 78 -17.10 -21.03 -0.40
C GLY A 78 -17.14 -22.48 -0.84
N ASN A 79 -17.57 -23.36 0.05
CA ASN A 79 -18.06 -24.69 -0.29
C ASN A 79 -19.43 -24.90 0.39
N ALA A 80 -20.00 -26.11 0.28
CA ALA A 80 -21.32 -26.42 0.85
C ALA A 80 -21.43 -26.19 2.37
N SER A 81 -20.31 -26.09 3.10
CA SER A 81 -20.27 -26.04 4.56
C SER A 81 -19.77 -24.72 5.13
N LYS A 82 -19.00 -23.93 4.36
CA LYS A 82 -18.39 -22.69 4.86
C LYS A 82 -17.98 -21.73 3.74
N GLU A 83 -18.01 -20.44 4.03
CA GLU A 83 -17.43 -19.39 3.19
C GLU A 83 -16.22 -18.74 3.88
N ALA A 84 -15.27 -18.29 3.06
CA ALA A 84 -14.12 -17.50 3.49
C ALA A 84 -13.88 -16.36 2.49
N LEU A 85 -13.38 -15.23 2.98
CA LEU A 85 -12.99 -14.10 2.15
C LEU A 85 -11.49 -14.14 1.85
N LEU A 86 -11.13 -14.23 0.56
CA LEU A 86 -9.77 -14.11 0.06
C LEU A 86 -9.58 -12.76 -0.62
N LEU A 87 -8.73 -11.91 -0.07
CA LEU A 87 -8.43 -10.61 -0.67
C LEU A 87 -7.31 -10.74 -1.72
N LEU A 88 -7.69 -10.74 -3.00
CA LEU A 88 -6.76 -10.74 -4.14
C LEU A 88 -6.32 -9.34 -4.59
N LYS A 89 -6.95 -8.30 -4.05
CA LYS A 89 -6.67 -6.89 -4.38
C LYS A 89 -5.17 -6.55 -4.40
N PRO A 90 -4.32 -6.99 -3.44
CA PRO A 90 -2.90 -6.65 -3.49
C PRO A 90 -2.13 -7.37 -4.61
N VAL A 91 -2.53 -8.60 -4.98
CA VAL A 91 -1.96 -9.33 -6.13
C VAL A 91 -2.33 -8.61 -7.43
N ASN A 92 -3.60 -8.25 -7.60
CA ASN A 92 -4.06 -7.51 -8.77
C ASN A 92 -3.43 -6.11 -8.86
N TYR A 93 -3.26 -5.44 -7.71
CA TYR A 93 -2.55 -4.17 -7.64
C TYR A 93 -1.09 -4.32 -8.07
N ALA A 94 -0.38 -5.36 -7.62
CA ALA A 94 1.01 -5.61 -8.02
C ALA A 94 1.14 -5.85 -9.53
N ILE A 95 0.25 -6.67 -10.11
CA ILE A 95 0.20 -6.89 -11.57
C ILE A 95 0.01 -5.57 -12.31
N ASN A 96 -0.99 -4.77 -11.93
CA ASN A 96 -1.26 -3.48 -12.59
C ASN A 96 -0.13 -2.48 -12.41
N ALA A 97 0.51 -2.47 -11.24
CA ALA A 97 1.68 -1.62 -10.97
C ALA A 97 2.85 -1.95 -11.90
N LEU A 98 3.16 -3.24 -12.01
CA LEU A 98 4.27 -3.75 -12.80
C LEU A 98 4.02 -3.63 -14.31
N GLN A 99 2.75 -3.63 -14.73
CA GLN A 99 2.35 -3.35 -16.12
C GLN A 99 2.27 -1.85 -16.44
N GLY A 100 2.42 -0.97 -15.45
CA GLY A 100 2.28 0.47 -15.63
C GLY A 100 0.84 0.93 -15.91
N THR A 101 -0.16 0.12 -15.58
CA THR A 101 -1.58 0.37 -15.90
C THR A 101 -2.38 0.97 -14.74
N ILE A 102 -1.73 1.33 -13.63
CA ILE A 102 -2.40 2.02 -12.52
C ILE A 102 -2.91 3.38 -13.01
N LYS A 103 -4.24 3.47 -13.19
CA LYS A 103 -4.92 4.74 -13.43
C LYS A 103 -4.82 5.63 -12.19
N MET A 104 -4.63 6.93 -12.40
CA MET A 104 -4.68 7.92 -11.31
C MET A 104 -6.04 7.90 -10.61
N GLU A 105 -7.11 7.68 -11.37
CA GLU A 105 -8.46 7.43 -10.88
C GLU A 105 -8.57 5.97 -10.43
N GLY A 106 -8.72 5.75 -9.12
CA GLY A 106 -8.80 4.41 -8.51
C GLY A 106 -7.49 3.86 -7.96
N GLY A 107 -6.36 4.56 -8.15
CA GLY A 107 -5.08 4.20 -7.51
C GLY A 107 -5.11 4.33 -5.98
N PHE A 108 -4.10 3.75 -5.31
CA PHE A 108 -3.92 3.80 -3.85
C PHE A 108 -4.14 5.24 -3.31
N ARG A 109 -5.10 5.40 -2.38
CA ARG A 109 -5.37 6.64 -1.64
C ARG A 109 -4.63 6.58 -0.31
N CYS A 110 -3.90 7.62 0.03
CA CYS A 110 -3.20 7.68 1.31
C CYS A 110 -4.23 7.86 2.44
N GLY A 111 -4.23 6.97 3.44
CA GLY A 111 -5.10 7.08 4.61
C GLY A 111 -4.55 7.99 5.73
N GLY A 112 -3.25 8.32 5.68
CA GLY A 112 -2.56 9.08 6.74
C GLY A 112 -3.23 10.43 7.02
N PHE A 113 -3.75 10.56 8.24
CA PHE A 113 -4.52 11.70 8.75
C PHE A 113 -5.73 12.11 7.89
N ARG A 114 -6.23 11.17 7.08
CA ARG A 114 -7.47 11.31 6.30
C ARG A 114 -8.53 10.33 6.77
N SER A 115 -8.11 9.10 7.03
CA SER A 115 -8.96 8.02 7.55
C SER A 115 -8.28 7.22 8.66
N ALA A 116 -6.97 7.38 8.86
CA ALA A 116 -6.20 6.65 9.86
C ALA A 116 -5.02 7.48 10.39
N LEU A 117 -4.52 7.09 11.56
CA LEU A 117 -3.29 7.60 12.19
C LEU A 117 -2.57 6.44 12.86
N SER A 118 -1.28 6.60 13.14
CA SER A 118 -0.48 5.60 13.86
C SER A 118 -0.04 6.13 15.23
N ILE A 119 -0.24 5.35 16.27
CA ILE A 119 0.24 5.64 17.64
C ILE A 119 1.38 4.68 17.94
N LEU A 120 2.55 5.21 18.27
CA LEU A 120 3.72 4.44 18.68
C LEU A 120 3.59 3.97 20.15
N PRO A 121 4.34 2.93 20.57
CA PRO A 121 4.28 2.41 21.94
C PRO A 121 4.58 3.45 23.03
N ASP A 122 5.35 4.50 22.72
CA ASP A 122 5.65 5.59 23.64
C ASP A 122 4.55 6.67 23.70
N GLY A 123 3.45 6.50 22.96
CA GLY A 123 2.32 7.42 22.88
C GLY A 123 2.50 8.56 21.86
N LYS A 124 3.61 8.61 21.12
CA LYS A 124 3.75 9.54 19.99
C LYS A 124 2.80 9.17 18.87
N VAL A 125 2.15 10.16 18.28
CA VAL A 125 1.32 9.99 17.09
C VAL A 125 2.13 10.41 15.86
N ILE A 126 2.24 9.52 14.89
CA ILE A 126 2.98 9.74 13.65
C ILE A 126 2.08 9.69 12.43
N PHE A 127 2.48 10.36 11.35
CA PHE A 127 1.70 10.43 10.12
C PHE A 127 1.41 9.07 9.49
N CYS A 128 2.40 8.16 9.47
CA CYS A 128 2.29 6.81 8.92
C CYS A 128 3.36 5.90 9.55
N ASP A 129 2.99 4.66 9.86
CA ASP A 129 3.87 3.59 10.34
C ASP A 129 5.10 3.36 9.44
N ARG A 130 4.92 3.46 8.11
CA ARG A 130 6.00 3.22 7.14
C ARG A 130 7.09 4.30 7.11
N ILE A 131 6.91 5.42 7.82
CA ILE A 131 7.87 6.52 7.89
C ILE A 131 8.46 6.73 9.30
N VAL A 132 8.34 5.75 10.19
CA VAL A 132 8.83 5.86 11.58
C VAL A 132 10.33 6.15 11.68
N TRP A 133 11.11 5.72 10.68
CA TRP A 133 12.56 5.92 10.59
C TRP A 133 12.97 7.36 10.26
N ALA A 134 12.06 8.19 9.75
CA ALA A 134 12.36 9.54 9.27
C ALA A 134 12.50 10.59 10.39
N GLY A 135 12.42 10.15 11.65
CA GLY A 135 12.59 11.01 12.82
C GLY A 135 11.38 11.89 13.14
N SER A 136 11.62 13.00 13.83
CA SER A 136 10.59 13.85 14.44
C SER A 136 9.76 14.66 13.44
N GLU A 137 10.19 14.78 12.18
CA GLU A 137 9.47 15.53 11.14
C GLU A 137 8.05 15.00 10.94
N PHE A 138 7.85 13.68 11.08
CA PHE A 138 6.56 13.02 10.88
C PHE A 138 5.79 12.73 12.18
N VAL A 139 6.34 13.12 13.33
CA VAL A 139 5.63 13.07 14.63
C VAL A 139 4.71 14.28 14.73
N ILE A 140 3.41 14.04 14.85
CA ILE A 140 2.39 15.11 14.85
C ILE A 140 2.05 15.56 16.27
N GLY A 141 2.11 14.66 17.25
CA GLY A 141 1.87 14.98 18.65
C GLY A 141 2.12 13.80 19.58
N SER A 142 1.71 13.92 20.85
CA SER A 142 1.78 12.82 21.82
C SER A 142 0.53 12.75 22.69
N LEU A 143 0.03 11.54 22.91
CA LEU A 143 -1.10 11.29 23.81
C LEU A 143 -0.75 11.45 25.29
N ARG A 144 0.53 11.67 25.63
CA ARG A 144 0.95 12.03 26.98
C ARG A 144 0.64 13.49 27.32
N SER A 145 0.54 14.34 26.31
CA SER A 145 0.41 15.80 26.45
C SER A 145 -0.78 16.40 25.71
N ASN A 146 -1.37 15.70 24.74
CA ASN A 146 -2.42 16.23 23.86
C ASN A 146 -3.60 15.26 23.76
N ARG A 147 -4.81 15.80 23.56
CA ARG A 147 -5.96 14.96 23.20
C ARG A 147 -5.82 14.53 21.75
N LEU A 148 -6.29 13.32 21.44
CA LEU A 148 -6.21 12.78 20.07
C LEU A 148 -6.89 13.69 19.03
N ILE A 149 -8.01 14.33 19.38
CA ILE A 149 -8.73 15.24 18.49
C ILE A 149 -7.94 16.52 18.18
N ASP A 150 -7.13 17.00 19.12
CA ASP A 150 -6.29 18.18 18.93
C ASP A 150 -5.12 17.84 18.01
N ILE A 151 -4.55 16.62 18.16
CA ILE A 151 -3.52 16.10 17.27
C ILE A 151 -4.08 15.95 15.84
N TRP A 152 -5.27 15.37 15.69
CA TRP A 152 -5.93 15.15 14.39
C TRP A 152 -6.17 16.46 13.63
N ASN A 153 -6.64 17.50 14.32
CA ASN A 153 -6.93 18.80 13.73
C ASN A 153 -5.74 19.78 13.78
N SER A 154 -4.55 19.31 14.14
CA SER A 154 -3.38 20.18 14.29
C SER A 154 -2.91 20.77 12.94
N PRO A 155 -2.28 21.96 12.95
CA PRO A 155 -1.67 22.53 11.73
C PRO A 155 -0.69 21.56 11.07
N LYS A 156 0.08 20.82 11.87
CA LYS A 156 1.05 19.83 11.36
C LYS A 156 0.37 18.65 10.65
N ALA A 157 -0.76 18.16 11.17
CA ALA A 157 -1.55 17.15 10.48
C ALA A 157 -2.04 17.66 9.11
N SER A 158 -2.61 18.87 9.09
CA SER A 158 -3.10 19.50 7.86
C SER A 158 -1.98 19.69 6.83
N GLU A 159 -0.82 20.19 7.24
CA GLU A 159 0.34 20.39 6.37
C GLU A 159 0.89 19.06 5.82
N LEU A 160 0.88 17.98 6.59
CA LEU A 160 1.32 16.67 6.10
C LEU A 160 0.28 15.99 5.18
N CYS A 161 -1.02 16.23 5.40
CA CYS A 161 -2.06 15.77 4.47
C CYS A 161 -2.05 16.54 3.15
N PHE A 162 -1.82 17.86 3.21
CA PHE A 162 -1.87 18.79 2.09
C PHE A 162 -0.59 19.64 2.06
N PRO A 163 0.58 19.05 1.73
CA PRO A 163 1.84 19.76 1.74
C PRO A 163 1.82 20.96 0.78
N PRO A 164 2.35 22.12 1.21
CA PRO A 164 2.38 23.32 0.41
C PRO A 164 3.19 23.10 -0.88
N ARG A 165 2.76 23.73 -1.97
CA ARG A 165 3.34 23.55 -3.31
C ARG A 165 4.83 23.91 -3.33
N GLU A 166 5.22 24.85 -2.49
CA GLU A 166 6.58 25.37 -2.31
C GLU A 166 7.57 24.26 -1.94
N LYS A 167 7.13 23.23 -1.19
CA LYS A 167 8.00 22.08 -0.85
C LYS A 167 8.40 21.25 -2.07
N PHE A 168 7.66 21.39 -3.17
CA PHE A 168 7.89 20.67 -4.43
C PHE A 168 8.71 21.48 -5.44
N ILE A 169 9.28 22.65 -5.07
CA ILE A 169 9.97 23.60 -5.97
C ILE A 169 11.01 22.97 -6.90
N ARG A 170 11.68 21.89 -6.44
CA ARG A 170 12.71 21.18 -7.20
C ARG A 170 12.16 20.07 -8.13
N THR A 171 10.85 20.02 -8.32
CA THR A 171 10.18 18.93 -9.04
C THR A 171 9.18 19.45 -10.07
N ILE A 172 8.77 18.56 -10.98
CA ILE A 172 7.71 18.85 -11.95
C ILE A 172 6.38 19.22 -11.29
N CYS A 173 6.16 18.79 -10.03
CA CYS A 173 4.92 19.03 -9.30
C CYS A 173 4.72 20.52 -9.00
N TYR A 174 5.80 21.30 -8.84
CA TYR A 174 5.70 22.74 -8.57
C TYR A 174 4.90 23.48 -9.64
N LYS A 175 5.16 23.18 -10.92
CA LYS A 175 4.48 23.82 -12.07
C LYS A 175 3.31 23.00 -12.60
N CYS A 176 3.00 21.86 -12.00
CA CYS A 176 1.96 20.96 -12.51
C CYS A 176 0.56 21.53 -12.27
N GLY A 177 -0.25 21.59 -13.33
CA GLY A 177 -1.66 22.00 -13.27
C GLY A 177 -2.58 20.99 -12.55
N LYS A 178 -2.12 19.75 -12.35
CA LYS A 178 -2.87 18.70 -11.64
C LYS A 178 -2.50 18.56 -10.16
N PHE A 179 -1.62 19.41 -9.63
CA PHE A 179 -1.08 19.30 -8.27
C PHE A 179 -2.16 19.13 -7.19
N TYR A 180 -3.16 20.02 -7.16
CA TYR A 180 -4.21 19.98 -6.13
C TYR A 180 -5.12 18.75 -6.26
N GLU A 181 -5.36 18.27 -7.48
CA GLU A 181 -6.10 17.02 -7.69
C GLU A 181 -5.31 15.80 -7.18
N CYS A 182 -3.99 15.79 -7.38
CA CYS A 182 -3.12 14.77 -6.79
C CYS A 182 -3.16 14.81 -5.25
N GLN A 183 -3.18 16.00 -4.64
CA GLN A 183 -3.25 16.15 -3.18
C GLN A 183 -4.55 15.57 -2.58
N LYS A 184 -5.69 15.66 -3.30
CA LYS A 184 -6.97 15.07 -2.84
C LYS A 184 -6.91 13.54 -2.72
N ILE A 185 -6.11 12.88 -3.56
CA ILE A 185 -5.89 11.41 -3.53
C ILE A 185 -4.93 11.05 -2.38
N GLY A 186 -4.08 12.00 -1.99
CA GLY A 186 -3.08 11.85 -0.94
C GLY A 186 -1.69 11.57 -1.49
N PHE A 187 -0.69 11.87 -0.66
CA PHE A 187 0.71 11.84 -1.03
C PHE A 187 1.47 10.85 -0.15
N CYS A 188 2.35 10.03 -0.74
CA CYS A 188 3.12 9.03 -0.01
C CYS A 188 4.59 9.45 0.10
N TYR A 189 4.96 9.98 1.26
CA TYR A 189 6.32 10.38 1.59
C TYR A 189 7.34 9.25 1.47
N VAL A 190 6.95 8.02 1.86
CA VAL A 190 7.82 6.85 1.82
C VAL A 190 8.20 6.48 0.40
N LEU A 191 7.22 6.42 -0.50
CA LEU A 191 7.46 6.10 -1.91
C LEU A 191 8.23 7.22 -2.61
N SER A 192 7.93 8.47 -2.28
CA SER A 192 8.64 9.63 -2.81
C SER A 192 10.12 9.60 -2.40
N TYR A 193 10.39 9.40 -1.10
CA TYR A 193 11.75 9.30 -0.60
C TYR A 193 12.48 8.08 -1.20
N ALA A 194 11.85 6.90 -1.23
CA ALA A 194 12.45 5.70 -1.79
C ALA A 194 12.82 5.85 -3.28
N ALA A 195 12.06 6.67 -4.02
CA ALA A 195 12.28 6.89 -5.44
C ALA A 195 13.28 8.01 -5.75
N TYR A 196 13.29 9.07 -4.94
CA TYR A 196 14.00 10.32 -5.28
C TYR A 196 14.99 10.80 -4.20
N GLY A 197 15.09 10.10 -3.06
CA GLY A 197 15.88 10.53 -1.91
C GLY A 197 15.35 11.80 -1.23
N TYR A 198 14.12 12.21 -1.56
CA TYR A 198 13.51 13.46 -1.08
C TYR A 198 12.02 13.25 -0.82
N TYR A 199 11.51 13.76 0.30
CA TYR A 199 10.13 13.54 0.72
C TYR A 199 9.09 14.15 -0.20
N PHE A 200 9.41 15.24 -0.90
CA PHE A 200 8.50 15.98 -1.76
C PHE A 200 8.84 15.82 -3.25
N GLY A 201 9.17 14.59 -3.65
CA GLY A 201 9.25 14.14 -5.04
C GLY A 201 7.86 13.86 -5.64
N PRO A 202 7.75 13.76 -6.97
CA PRO A 202 6.49 13.38 -7.61
C PRO A 202 6.06 11.96 -7.23
N ARG A 203 4.79 11.59 -7.43
CA ARG A 203 4.34 10.22 -7.16
C ARG A 203 4.98 9.26 -8.18
N PRO A 204 5.60 8.14 -7.77
CA PRO A 204 6.01 7.12 -8.72
C PRO A 204 4.78 6.53 -9.45
N GLY A 205 4.89 6.30 -10.75
CA GLY A 205 3.74 6.01 -11.62
C GLY A 205 3.04 7.27 -12.17
N CYS A 206 3.53 8.48 -11.87
CA CYS A 206 3.01 9.69 -12.49
C CYS A 206 3.30 9.67 -14.00
N PRO A 207 2.29 9.90 -14.87
CA PRO A 207 2.45 9.86 -16.32
C PRO A 207 3.32 11.01 -16.87
N PHE A 208 3.56 12.05 -16.06
CA PHE A 208 4.37 13.20 -16.43
C PHE A 208 5.86 13.04 -16.12
N ILE A 209 6.29 11.90 -15.55
CA ILE A 209 7.71 11.59 -15.30
C ILE A 209 8.22 10.64 -16.37
N LYS A 210 9.38 10.96 -16.97
CA LYS A 210 10.01 10.15 -18.02
C LYS A 210 10.66 8.87 -17.48
N SER A 211 11.24 8.90 -16.28
CA SER A 211 11.84 7.75 -15.61
C SER A 211 10.95 7.23 -14.50
N GLN A 212 10.34 6.06 -14.72
CA GLN A 212 9.55 5.37 -13.69
C GLN A 212 10.48 4.64 -12.73
N VAL A 213 10.32 4.86 -11.43
CA VAL A 213 11.04 4.09 -10.41
C VAL A 213 10.21 2.87 -10.04
N ARG A 214 10.85 1.71 -10.07
CA ARG A 214 10.24 0.43 -9.66
C ARG A 214 10.05 0.41 -8.15
N LEU A 215 8.79 0.39 -7.71
CA LEU A 215 8.42 0.35 -6.30
C LEU A 215 7.93 -1.04 -5.83
N LEU A 216 7.73 -1.95 -6.78
CA LEU A 216 7.23 -3.31 -6.67
C LEU A 216 7.98 -4.20 -7.65
#